data_AF-A0A0F9RVK7-F1
#
_entry.id   AF-A0A0F9RVK7-F1
#
_cell.length_a   1.000
_cell.length_b   1.000
_cell.length_c   1.000
_cell.angle_alpha   90.00
_cell.angle_beta   90.00
_cell.angle_gamma   90.00
#
_symmetry.space_group_name_H-M   'P 1'
#
loop_
_entity.id
_entity.type
_entity.pdbx_description
1 polymer ?
#
loop_
_entity_poly.entity_id
_entity_poly.type
_entity_poly.pdbx_seq_one_letter_code
_entity_poly.pdbx_strand_id
1 'polypeptide(L)'
;MPHVACPFWFKLAPALLLTALAGCAGLNVATVDRVPMTENQASIKANLYDCHAGYDALDTMARDRGTVDARYQRVEGLAHLRTSRFLASFDVAGLSKVSYQRWLMRQNAKAVEGLFIEWRRLRPASQQQLSHYWPGDQAAVKRALSDCGVVLVAHQAGLPRLTGMTTDDQYQNWKRWVGLYPLAALPFYLAVVNEHQALQQQQREFASAGAERAGQWTYYEQPISQPSPADALELLRRQPLDELGIPLLSPTIEHQLLNAFMPALAVKNTHSGPADNDRPAHLIADASGTIQRDTTQPTIYTHVSHGRYQGQVTLQLNYSVWFAERKAEHALDLLAGQFDGITWRVHLLPSGAVLGYDKMHQCGCWYQFFPARGFRSQPALARTQEPFNIGRTLHPEQRHTLWLASNTHHLLAVQAAKAPRSTQPLTVRPYAQLRALKSPGGRYYSPFDAQGLVPESRRLERLVFWPMGIPSPGAMRIHGTHAIAFIGYRHFDDPWLLDELGLD
;
A
#
# COMPACT_ATOMS: atom_id res chain seq x y z
N MET A 1 4.96 -19.60 61.70
CA MET A 1 4.98 -19.66 63.18
C MET A 1 6.42 -19.87 63.61
N PRO A 2 6.93 -19.30 64.72
CA PRO A 2 6.28 -18.40 65.69
C PRO A 2 6.96 -17.01 65.79
N HIS A 3 6.18 -15.93 66.01
CA HIS A 3 6.05 -15.13 67.26
C HIS A 3 7.26 -14.19 67.52
N VAL A 4 7.16 -12.90 67.84
CA VAL A 4 6.44 -12.14 68.90
C VAL A 4 6.66 -10.64 68.52
N ALA A 5 5.71 -9.71 68.36
CA ALA A 5 4.66 -9.12 69.19
C ALA A 5 5.10 -8.29 70.43
N CYS A 6 4.94 -6.96 70.30
CA CYS A 6 4.44 -6.01 71.32
C CYS A 6 5.44 -5.40 72.36
N PRO A 7 5.08 -4.36 73.15
CA PRO A 7 4.89 -2.94 72.79
C PRO A 7 5.43 -1.98 73.91
N PHE A 8 4.78 -0.82 74.13
CA PHE A 8 4.82 0.18 75.23
C PHE A 8 5.45 1.54 74.82
N TRP A 9 4.78 2.69 74.75
CA TRP A 9 3.74 3.42 75.53
C TRP A 9 4.34 4.63 76.28
N PHE A 10 3.71 5.80 76.05
CA PHE A 10 3.64 7.01 76.91
C PHE A 10 4.92 7.88 77.04
N LYS A 11 4.89 9.23 76.95
CA LYS A 11 3.99 10.17 77.64
C LYS A 11 3.77 11.50 76.90
N LEU A 12 2.60 12.08 77.21
CA LEU A 12 2.11 13.42 76.86
C LEU A 12 2.65 14.52 77.79
N ALA A 13 2.92 15.70 77.19
CA ALA A 13 2.55 17.08 77.60
C ALA A 13 3.25 17.75 78.83
N PRO A 14 3.13 19.09 79.04
CA PRO A 14 3.14 20.25 78.11
C PRO A 14 3.88 21.53 78.65
N ALA A 15 3.88 22.58 77.82
CA ALA A 15 3.52 23.99 78.15
C ALA A 15 4.57 25.13 78.23
N LEU A 16 4.07 26.30 77.79
CA LEU A 16 4.47 27.71 78.02
C LEU A 16 5.69 28.27 77.25
N LEU A 17 5.73 29.52 76.75
CA LEU A 17 4.73 30.56 76.40
C LEU A 17 5.51 31.74 75.75
N LEU A 18 4.93 32.35 74.72
CA LEU A 18 4.91 33.79 74.35
C LEU A 18 6.16 34.61 73.86
N THR A 19 5.93 35.27 72.70
CA THR A 19 6.31 36.65 72.26
C THR A 19 7.80 37.01 71.99
N ALA A 20 8.20 37.81 70.98
CA ALA A 20 7.55 38.61 69.93
C ALA A 20 8.59 39.14 68.90
N LEU A 21 8.09 39.50 67.70
CA LEU A 21 8.54 40.55 66.76
C LEU A 21 9.93 40.48 66.08
N ALA A 22 9.94 40.35 64.75
CA ALA A 22 10.25 41.44 63.79
C ALA A 22 10.83 40.91 62.46
N GLY A 23 10.40 41.50 61.34
CA GLY A 23 11.26 41.67 60.16
C GLY A 23 10.95 40.79 58.95
N CYS A 24 10.06 41.29 58.08
CA CYS A 24 9.96 40.86 56.69
C CYS A 24 11.25 41.21 55.91
N ALA A 25 11.80 40.26 55.17
CA ALA A 25 12.58 40.52 53.96
C ALA A 25 12.40 39.34 52.99
N GLY A 26 12.07 39.65 51.74
CA GLY A 26 11.41 38.75 50.81
C GLY A 26 12.25 37.57 50.31
N LEU A 27 11.58 36.43 50.22
CA LEU A 27 11.91 35.36 49.28
C LEU A 27 10.67 35.15 48.42
N ASN A 28 10.76 35.58 47.16
CA ASN A 28 9.79 35.26 46.12
C ASN A 28 9.83 33.75 45.89
N VAL A 29 8.99 33.01 46.60
CA VAL A 29 8.53 31.70 46.15
C VAL A 29 7.56 31.98 45.02
N ALA A 30 8.00 31.71 43.79
CA ALA A 30 7.13 31.73 42.63
C ALA A 30 5.93 30.82 42.93
N THR A 31 4.76 31.43 43.03
CA THR A 31 3.47 30.75 42.98
C THR A 31 3.41 30.04 41.64
N VAL A 32 3.52 28.71 41.67
CA VAL A 32 3.06 27.89 40.55
C VAL A 32 1.56 28.09 40.48
N ASP A 33 1.13 28.94 39.55
CA ASP A 33 -0.28 29.12 39.23
C ASP A 33 -0.89 27.75 38.93
N ARG A 34 -1.81 27.32 39.80
CA ARG A 34 -2.73 26.23 39.48
C ARG A 34 -3.68 26.77 38.44
N VAL A 35 -3.37 26.55 37.16
CA VAL A 35 -4.33 26.67 36.07
C VAL A 35 -5.56 25.83 36.45
N PRO A 36 -6.80 26.35 36.38
CA PRO A 36 -7.99 25.59 36.72
C PRO A 36 -8.09 24.35 35.83
N MET A 37 -8.03 23.15 36.42
CA MET A 37 -8.17 21.88 35.68
C MET A 37 -9.49 21.78 34.88
N THR A 38 -10.50 22.59 35.21
CA THR A 38 -11.81 22.62 34.57
C THR A 38 -11.82 23.30 33.19
N GLU A 39 -11.05 24.38 32.99
CA GLU A 39 -10.95 25.04 31.68
C GLU A 39 -10.18 24.18 30.66
N ASN A 40 -9.17 23.45 31.12
CA ASN A 40 -8.40 22.53 30.29
C ASN A 40 -9.24 21.34 29.82
N GLN A 41 -10.09 20.77 30.68
CA GLN A 41 -10.97 19.66 30.29
C GLN A 41 -12.08 20.07 29.33
N ALA A 42 -12.66 21.27 29.48
CA ALA A 42 -13.68 21.78 28.56
C ALA A 42 -13.08 22.09 27.17
N SER A 43 -11.90 22.70 27.12
CA SER A 43 -11.16 22.96 25.87
C SER A 43 -10.75 21.67 25.15
N ILE A 44 -10.24 20.67 25.88
CA ILE A 44 -9.90 19.35 25.33
C ILE A 44 -11.16 18.65 24.77
N LYS A 45 -12.29 18.71 25.48
CA LYS A 45 -13.55 18.13 25.02
C LYS A 45 -14.12 18.83 23.79
N ALA A 46 -14.05 20.15 23.72
CA ALA A 46 -14.47 20.91 22.54
C ALA A 46 -13.61 20.56 21.32
N ASN A 47 -12.28 20.51 21.49
CA ASN A 47 -11.34 20.13 20.44
C ASN A 47 -11.59 18.67 19.96
N LEU A 48 -11.86 17.74 20.88
CA LEU A 48 -12.20 16.36 20.53
C LEU A 48 -13.50 16.27 19.69
N TYR A 49 -14.54 17.00 20.09
CA TYR A 49 -15.83 17.02 19.38
C TYR A 49 -15.67 17.62 17.97
N ASP A 50 -15.00 18.76 17.85
CA ASP A 50 -14.78 19.44 16.57
C ASP A 50 -13.95 18.58 15.61
N CYS A 51 -12.91 17.91 16.12
CA CYS A 51 -12.12 16.97 15.33
C CYS A 51 -12.96 15.77 14.86
N HIS A 52 -13.79 15.18 15.72
CA HIS A 52 -14.66 14.07 15.32
C HIS A 52 -15.66 14.51 14.24
N ALA A 53 -16.35 15.63 14.46
CA ALA A 53 -17.31 16.21 13.53
C ALA A 53 -16.66 16.55 12.17
N GLY A 54 -15.45 17.10 12.17
CA GLY A 54 -14.71 17.40 10.95
C GLY A 54 -14.36 16.15 10.14
N TYR A 55 -13.91 15.08 10.80
CA TYR A 55 -13.58 13.81 10.14
C TYR A 55 -14.82 13.16 9.52
N ASP A 56 -15.92 13.10 10.26
CA ASP A 56 -17.19 12.56 9.78
C ASP A 56 -17.78 13.40 8.64
N ALA A 57 -17.71 14.72 8.75
CA ALA A 57 -18.19 15.64 7.71
C ALA A 57 -17.42 15.45 6.39
N LEU A 58 -16.10 15.33 6.44
CA LEU A 58 -15.29 15.06 5.25
C LEU A 58 -15.56 13.67 4.68
N ASP A 59 -15.61 12.64 5.52
CA ASP A 59 -15.87 11.26 5.08
C ASP A 59 -17.27 11.12 4.44
N THR A 60 -18.28 11.77 5.01
CA THR A 60 -19.65 11.82 4.45
C THR A 60 -19.68 12.58 3.13
N MET A 61 -19.10 13.78 3.09
CA MET A 61 -19.00 14.57 1.85
C MET A 61 -18.27 13.79 0.74
N ALA A 62 -17.22 13.04 1.08
CA ALA A 62 -16.49 12.24 0.11
C ALA A 62 -17.36 11.15 -0.52
N ARG A 63 -18.18 10.46 0.28
CA ARG A 63 -19.17 9.47 -0.18
C ARG A 63 -20.22 10.12 -1.08
N ASP A 64 -20.85 11.18 -0.61
CA ASP A 64 -21.95 11.86 -1.32
C ASP A 64 -21.50 12.44 -2.67
N ARG A 65 -20.25 12.89 -2.76
CA ARG A 65 -19.67 13.46 -3.99
C ARG A 65 -18.95 12.44 -4.86
N GLY A 66 -18.94 11.15 -4.49
CA GLY A 66 -18.29 10.09 -5.26
C GLY A 66 -16.77 10.28 -5.40
N THR A 67 -16.13 10.89 -4.41
CA THR A 67 -14.68 11.15 -4.40
C THR A 67 -13.88 10.17 -3.55
N VAL A 68 -14.55 9.14 -3.03
CA VAL A 68 -14.00 8.06 -2.22
C VAL A 68 -12.70 7.51 -2.83
N ASP A 69 -11.70 7.35 -1.97
CA ASP A 69 -10.45 6.68 -2.27
C ASP A 69 -10.48 5.26 -1.70
N ALA A 70 -10.34 4.27 -2.57
CA ALA A 70 -10.48 2.86 -2.23
C ALA A 70 -9.20 2.19 -1.68
N ARG A 71 -8.08 2.94 -1.57
CA ARG A 71 -6.78 2.36 -1.19
C ARG A 71 -6.77 1.74 0.21
N TYR A 72 -7.46 2.37 1.15
CA TYR A 72 -7.55 1.91 2.53
C TYR A 72 -9.01 1.84 2.94
N GLN A 73 -9.34 0.80 3.70
CA GLN A 73 -10.70 0.53 4.09
C GLN A 73 -11.09 1.35 5.31
N ARG A 74 -12.33 1.82 5.33
CA ARG A 74 -12.86 2.60 6.44
C ARG A 74 -13.12 1.69 7.63
N VAL A 75 -12.84 2.20 8.82
CA VAL A 75 -13.29 1.55 10.06
C VAL A 75 -14.66 2.13 10.40
N GLU A 76 -15.67 1.26 10.52
CA GLU A 76 -17.05 1.68 10.77
C GLU A 76 -17.14 2.50 12.07
N GLY A 77 -17.84 3.64 12.01
CA GLY A 77 -18.00 4.57 13.12
C GLY A 77 -16.74 5.33 13.55
N LEU A 78 -15.59 5.12 12.88
CA LEU A 78 -14.31 5.73 13.24
C LEU A 78 -13.65 6.33 12.00
N ALA A 79 -14.20 7.43 11.46
CA ALA A 79 -13.71 8.08 10.23
C ALA A 79 -12.22 8.47 10.29
N HIS A 80 -11.70 8.69 11.49
CA HIS A 80 -10.28 8.99 11.73
C HIS A 80 -9.36 7.77 11.69
N LEU A 81 -9.88 6.56 11.46
CA LEU A 81 -9.10 5.35 11.28
C LEU A 81 -9.41 4.72 9.91
N ARG A 82 -8.36 4.28 9.21
CA ARG A 82 -8.48 3.40 8.05
C ARG A 82 -7.53 2.24 8.18
N THR A 83 -7.92 1.11 7.62
CA THR A 83 -7.16 -0.14 7.71
C THR A 83 -6.74 -0.68 6.35
N SER A 84 -5.81 -1.61 6.40
CA SER A 84 -5.34 -2.43 5.29
C SER A 84 -5.20 -3.86 5.78
N ARG A 85 -5.06 -4.84 4.87
CA ARG A 85 -4.85 -6.24 5.29
C ARG A 85 -3.66 -6.39 6.22
N PHE A 86 -2.57 -5.67 5.94
CA PHE A 86 -1.41 -5.63 6.82
C PHE A 86 -1.73 -5.15 8.24
N LEU A 87 -2.41 -4.00 8.40
CA LEU A 87 -2.73 -3.49 9.74
C LEU A 87 -3.79 -4.34 10.46
N ALA A 88 -4.72 -4.95 9.71
CA ALA A 88 -5.71 -5.89 10.22
C ALA A 88 -5.08 -7.22 10.69
N SER A 89 -3.88 -7.58 10.22
CA SER A 89 -3.20 -8.84 10.58
C SER A 89 -2.56 -8.85 11.97
N PHE A 90 -2.52 -7.72 12.68
CA PHE A 90 -1.98 -7.68 14.03
C PHE A 90 -2.97 -8.30 15.01
N ASP A 91 -2.48 -9.17 15.91
CA ASP A 91 -3.24 -9.62 17.07
C ASP A 91 -3.36 -8.46 18.08
N VAL A 92 -4.41 -7.67 17.93
CA VAL A 92 -4.68 -6.47 18.73
C VAL A 92 -4.87 -6.80 20.22
N ALA A 93 -5.35 -8.00 20.55
CA ALA A 93 -5.50 -8.43 21.94
C ALA A 93 -4.14 -8.64 22.61
N GLY A 94 -3.17 -9.21 21.88
CA GLY A 94 -1.80 -9.45 22.35
C GLY A 94 -0.89 -8.23 22.41
N LEU A 95 -1.26 -7.09 21.80
CA LEU A 95 -0.40 -5.90 21.77
C LEU A 95 -0.16 -5.30 23.17
N SER A 96 1.05 -4.79 23.41
CA SER A 96 1.31 -3.92 24.56
C SER A 96 0.50 -2.62 24.46
N LYS A 97 0.37 -1.84 25.54
CA LYS A 97 -0.31 -0.52 25.49
C LYS A 97 0.36 0.42 24.47
N VAL A 98 1.69 0.43 24.43
CA VAL A 98 2.47 1.28 23.52
C VAL A 98 2.31 0.81 22.07
N SER A 99 2.41 -0.51 21.83
CA SER A 99 2.20 -1.08 20.50
C SER A 99 0.77 -0.85 19.99
N TYR A 100 -0.23 -0.93 20.86
CA TYR A 100 -1.62 -0.64 20.50
C TYR A 100 -1.81 0.82 20.09
N GLN A 101 -1.24 1.76 20.84
CA GLN A 101 -1.26 3.17 20.47
C GLN A 101 -0.52 3.43 19.15
N ARG A 102 0.64 2.79 18.92
CA ARG A 102 1.35 2.85 17.63
C ARG A 102 0.48 2.31 16.49
N TRP A 103 -0.22 1.21 16.72
CA TRP A 103 -1.12 0.60 15.74
C TRP A 103 -2.29 1.52 15.39
N LEU A 104 -2.93 2.17 16.37
CA LEU A 104 -3.94 3.21 16.12
C LEU A 104 -3.35 4.41 15.33
N MET A 105 -2.15 4.87 15.67
CA MET A 105 -1.47 5.93 14.94
C MET A 105 -1.21 5.55 13.47
N ARG A 106 -0.83 4.30 13.19
CA ARG A 106 -0.64 3.81 11.81
C ARG A 106 -1.97 3.77 11.03
N GLN A 107 -3.06 3.37 11.68
CA GLN A 107 -4.41 3.40 11.09
C GLN A 107 -4.87 4.83 10.79
N ASN A 108 -4.63 5.77 11.71
CA ASN A 108 -4.93 7.18 11.48
C ASN A 108 -4.09 7.78 10.36
N ALA A 109 -2.80 7.43 10.25
CA ALA A 109 -1.98 7.87 9.12
C ALA A 109 -2.59 7.44 7.77
N LYS A 110 -3.24 6.27 7.70
CA LYS A 110 -3.98 5.82 6.50
C LYS A 110 -5.27 6.59 6.27
N ALA A 111 -5.97 6.97 7.35
CA ALA A 111 -7.13 7.85 7.28
C ALA A 111 -6.75 9.24 6.76
N VAL A 112 -5.74 9.88 7.33
CA VAL A 112 -5.23 11.19 6.90
C VAL A 112 -4.82 11.14 5.42
N GLU A 113 -4.09 10.11 5.00
CA GLU A 113 -3.68 9.93 3.60
C GLU A 113 -4.88 9.81 2.66
N GLY A 114 -5.86 8.97 2.99
CA GLY A 114 -7.06 8.75 2.17
C GLY A 114 -8.01 9.95 2.14
N LEU A 115 -8.36 10.49 3.30
CA LEU A 115 -9.26 11.64 3.42
C LEU A 115 -8.69 12.90 2.79
N PHE A 116 -7.38 13.12 2.88
CA PHE A 116 -6.75 14.25 2.20
C PHE A 116 -6.85 14.13 0.67
N ILE A 117 -6.69 12.92 0.11
CA ILE A 117 -6.88 12.66 -1.32
C ILE A 117 -8.34 12.90 -1.73
N GLU A 118 -9.29 12.43 -0.92
CA GLU A 118 -10.72 12.66 -1.14
C GLU A 118 -11.05 14.16 -1.12
N TRP A 119 -10.58 14.89 -0.10
CA TRP A 119 -10.74 16.35 0.00
C TRP A 119 -10.16 17.09 -1.20
N ARG A 120 -8.97 16.70 -1.70
CA ARG A 120 -8.34 17.33 -2.88
C ARG A 120 -9.18 17.18 -4.15
N ARG A 121 -9.94 16.09 -4.26
CA ARG A 121 -10.80 15.79 -5.42
C ARG A 121 -12.17 16.48 -5.34
N LEU A 122 -12.56 16.99 -4.16
CA LEU A 122 -13.80 17.74 -4.01
C LEU A 122 -13.80 19.00 -4.89
N ARG A 123 -15.00 19.42 -5.29
CA ARG A 123 -15.19 20.70 -5.98
C ARG A 123 -14.96 21.86 -4.99
N PRO A 124 -14.56 23.05 -5.46
CA PRO A 124 -14.33 24.21 -4.59
C PRO A 124 -15.50 24.54 -3.65
N ALA A 125 -16.75 24.43 -4.12
CA ALA A 125 -17.92 24.64 -3.28
C ALA A 125 -18.00 23.65 -2.09
N SER A 126 -17.66 22.38 -2.30
CA SER A 126 -17.63 21.37 -1.22
C SER A 126 -16.44 21.58 -0.28
N GLN A 127 -15.29 22.01 -0.80
CA GLN A 127 -14.15 22.40 0.05
C GLN A 127 -14.51 23.61 0.91
N GLN A 128 -15.24 24.59 0.37
CA GLN A 128 -15.72 25.75 1.11
C GLN A 128 -16.68 25.36 2.22
N GLN A 129 -17.60 24.41 1.98
CA GLN A 129 -18.50 23.88 3.01
C GLN A 129 -17.72 23.23 4.18
N LEU A 130 -16.56 22.64 3.89
CA LEU A 130 -15.69 22.02 4.88
C LEU A 130 -14.70 22.98 5.53
N SER A 131 -14.61 24.23 5.08
CA SER A 131 -13.62 25.21 5.56
C SER A 131 -13.75 25.56 7.03
N HIS A 132 -14.94 25.36 7.63
CA HIS A 132 -15.15 25.49 9.07
C HIS A 132 -14.27 24.52 9.88
N TYR A 133 -14.15 23.27 9.41
CA TYR A 133 -13.32 22.25 10.06
C TYR A 133 -11.89 22.22 9.52
N TRP A 134 -11.74 22.43 8.20
CA TRP A 134 -10.49 22.26 7.47
C TRP A 134 -10.13 23.54 6.71
N PRO A 135 -9.76 24.63 7.41
CA PRO A 135 -9.44 25.90 6.79
C PRO A 135 -8.07 25.90 6.10
N GLY A 136 -7.90 26.83 5.16
CA GLY A 136 -6.62 27.14 4.54
C GLY A 136 -6.30 26.33 3.28
N ASP A 137 -5.02 26.28 2.94
CA ASP A 137 -4.53 25.59 1.75
C ASP A 137 -4.36 24.08 1.96
N GLN A 138 -3.88 23.36 0.93
CA GLN A 138 -3.70 21.91 1.01
C GLN A 138 -2.74 21.49 2.14
N ALA A 139 -1.72 22.29 2.44
CA ALA A 139 -0.77 21.99 3.50
C ALA A 139 -1.39 22.19 4.88
N ALA A 140 -2.19 23.26 5.05
CA ALA A 140 -2.95 23.52 6.26
C ALA A 140 -3.98 22.41 6.53
N VAL A 141 -4.76 22.00 5.52
CA VAL A 141 -5.73 20.92 5.66
C VAL A 141 -5.08 19.59 6.03
N LYS A 142 -3.97 19.23 5.36
CA LYS A 142 -3.23 18.00 5.69
C LYS A 142 -2.70 18.01 7.13
N ARG A 143 -2.19 19.17 7.59
CA ARG A 143 -1.72 19.35 8.97
C ARG A 143 -2.87 19.24 9.97
N ALA A 144 -3.98 19.93 9.72
CA ALA A 144 -5.17 19.90 10.57
C ALA A 144 -5.74 18.48 10.73
N LEU A 145 -5.82 17.72 9.62
CA LEU A 145 -6.21 16.30 9.67
C LEU A 145 -5.25 15.51 10.57
N SER A 146 -3.94 15.68 10.42
CA SER A 146 -2.93 15.00 11.23
C SER A 146 -3.05 15.36 12.72
N ASP A 147 -3.17 16.65 13.05
CA ASP A 147 -3.22 17.15 14.42
C ASP A 147 -4.49 16.67 15.13
N CYS A 148 -5.65 16.79 14.47
CA CYS A 148 -6.90 16.20 14.98
C CYS A 148 -6.83 14.68 15.12
N GLY A 149 -6.15 14.01 14.19
CA GLY A 149 -5.95 12.57 14.22
C GLY A 149 -5.22 12.10 15.48
N VAL A 150 -4.18 12.83 15.90
CA VAL A 150 -3.44 12.55 17.14
C VAL A 150 -4.35 12.63 18.37
N VAL A 151 -5.20 13.66 18.44
CA VAL A 151 -6.16 13.85 19.56
C VAL A 151 -7.16 12.70 19.61
N LEU A 152 -7.75 12.34 18.47
CA LEU A 152 -8.73 11.25 18.37
C LEU A 152 -8.10 9.89 18.69
N VAL A 153 -6.88 9.61 18.22
CA VAL A 153 -6.14 8.38 18.56
C VAL A 153 -5.83 8.32 20.05
N ALA A 154 -5.39 9.42 20.66
CA ALA A 154 -5.10 9.45 22.10
C ALA A 154 -6.36 9.14 22.93
N HIS A 155 -7.51 9.69 22.54
CA HIS A 155 -8.79 9.36 23.15
C HIS A 155 -9.16 7.88 22.92
N GLN A 156 -9.08 7.38 21.69
CA GLN A 156 -9.38 5.99 21.34
C GLN A 156 -8.49 4.99 22.10
N ALA A 157 -7.23 5.32 22.36
CA ALA A 157 -6.31 4.48 23.13
C ALA A 157 -6.70 4.35 24.61
N GLY A 158 -7.55 5.25 25.13
CA GLY A 158 -8.13 5.18 26.47
C GLY A 158 -9.45 4.40 26.58
N LEU A 159 -10.04 4.04 25.44
CA LEU A 159 -11.28 3.25 25.35
C LEU A 159 -10.97 1.73 25.34
N PRO A 160 -11.99 0.86 25.51
CA PRO A 160 -11.83 -0.56 25.24
C PRO A 160 -11.19 -0.80 23.87
N ARG A 161 -10.27 -1.76 23.81
CA ARG A 161 -9.52 -2.05 22.57
C ARG A 161 -10.48 -2.45 21.46
N LEU A 162 -10.20 -1.93 20.26
CA LEU A 162 -10.84 -2.38 19.04
C LEU A 162 -10.56 -3.87 18.81
N THR A 163 -11.59 -4.62 18.45
CA THR A 163 -11.52 -6.05 18.13
C THR A 163 -12.10 -6.30 16.75
N GLY A 164 -11.64 -7.36 16.07
CA GLY A 164 -12.34 -7.87 14.87
C GLY A 164 -12.27 -6.98 13.64
N MET A 165 -11.16 -6.27 13.40
CA MET A 165 -10.98 -5.56 12.13
C MET A 165 -10.75 -6.55 11.00
N THR A 166 -11.79 -6.74 10.20
CA THR A 166 -11.74 -7.47 8.95
C THR A 166 -11.53 -6.50 7.80
N THR A 167 -11.05 -7.05 6.68
CA THR A 167 -10.92 -6.28 5.44
C THR A 167 -11.72 -6.93 4.33
N ASP A 168 -12.44 -6.14 3.52
CA ASP A 168 -13.27 -6.63 2.41
C ASP A 168 -12.48 -7.62 1.57
N ASP A 169 -12.94 -8.87 1.52
CA ASP A 169 -12.43 -9.81 0.55
C ASP A 169 -12.80 -9.29 -0.85
N GLN A 170 -11.83 -9.19 -1.76
CA GLN A 170 -12.04 -8.66 -3.12
C GLN A 170 -12.81 -9.66 -4.01
N TYR A 171 -13.67 -10.45 -3.39
CA TYR A 171 -14.52 -11.46 -3.97
C TYR A 171 -15.98 -11.20 -3.55
N GLN A 172 -16.91 -11.63 -4.37
CA GLN A 172 -18.34 -11.43 -4.16
C GLN A 172 -18.99 -12.80 -4.06
N ASN A 173 -19.27 -13.23 -2.84
CA ASN A 173 -19.80 -14.57 -2.56
C ASN A 173 -21.12 -14.85 -3.29
N TRP A 174 -21.97 -13.83 -3.48
CA TRP A 174 -23.22 -14.00 -4.24
C TRP A 174 -22.96 -14.40 -5.70
N LYS A 175 -21.90 -13.91 -6.34
CA LYS A 175 -21.52 -14.31 -7.71
C LYS A 175 -21.07 -15.75 -7.76
N ARG A 176 -20.30 -16.18 -6.75
CA ARG A 176 -19.85 -17.58 -6.63
C ARG A 176 -21.03 -18.53 -6.46
N TRP A 177 -22.01 -18.12 -5.66
CA TRP A 177 -23.21 -18.90 -5.42
C TRP A 177 -24.09 -19.01 -6.69
N VAL A 178 -24.47 -17.88 -7.29
CA VAL A 178 -25.29 -17.84 -8.52
C VAL A 178 -24.56 -18.47 -9.71
N GLY A 179 -23.24 -18.29 -9.78
CA GLY A 179 -22.39 -18.82 -10.85
C GLY A 179 -22.00 -20.29 -10.69
N LEU A 180 -22.56 -21.00 -9.71
CA LEU A 180 -22.24 -22.42 -9.43
C LEU A 180 -20.73 -22.66 -9.33
N TYR A 181 -20.05 -21.83 -8.54
CA TYR A 181 -18.59 -21.78 -8.40
C TYR A 181 -17.89 -23.15 -8.32
N PRO A 182 -18.36 -24.14 -7.52
CA PRO A 182 -17.70 -25.44 -7.45
C PRO A 182 -17.60 -26.16 -8.81
N LEU A 183 -18.58 -25.96 -9.70
CA LEU A 183 -18.58 -26.53 -11.05
C LEU A 183 -17.75 -25.68 -12.01
N ALA A 184 -17.90 -24.35 -11.94
CA ALA A 184 -17.18 -23.42 -12.79
C ALA A 184 -15.67 -23.41 -12.51
N ALA A 185 -15.23 -23.67 -11.27
CA ALA A 185 -13.83 -23.66 -10.88
C ALA A 185 -12.99 -24.76 -11.54
N LEU A 186 -13.59 -25.90 -11.90
CA LEU A 186 -12.88 -27.04 -12.49
C LEU A 186 -12.23 -26.72 -13.85
N PRO A 187 -12.96 -26.22 -14.87
CA PRO A 187 -12.34 -25.83 -16.14
C PRO A 187 -11.37 -24.64 -15.97
N PHE A 188 -11.65 -23.72 -15.04
CA PHE A 188 -10.72 -22.63 -14.72
C PHE A 188 -9.40 -23.14 -14.16
N TYR A 189 -9.42 -24.17 -13.31
CA TYR A 189 -8.19 -24.74 -12.74
C TYR A 189 -7.28 -25.26 -13.85
N LEU A 190 -7.87 -26.01 -14.79
CA LEU A 190 -7.14 -26.53 -15.95
C LEU A 190 -6.63 -25.40 -16.85
N ALA A 191 -7.44 -24.37 -17.09
CA ALA A 191 -7.02 -23.20 -17.86
C ALA A 191 -5.83 -22.48 -17.22
N VAL A 192 -5.85 -22.27 -15.90
CA VAL A 192 -4.72 -21.65 -15.17
C VAL A 192 -3.45 -22.49 -15.27
N VAL A 193 -3.56 -23.81 -15.05
CA VAL A 193 -2.39 -24.71 -15.16
C VAL A 193 -1.79 -24.67 -16.57
N ASN A 194 -2.63 -24.70 -17.61
CA ASN A 194 -2.18 -24.61 -18.99
C ASN A 194 -1.54 -23.24 -19.30
N GLU A 195 -2.13 -22.15 -18.80
CA GLU A 195 -1.58 -20.80 -18.94
C GLU A 195 -0.20 -20.68 -18.28
N HIS A 196 -0.03 -21.23 -17.07
CA HIS A 196 1.27 -21.28 -16.40
C HIS A 196 2.30 -22.06 -17.21
N GLN A 197 1.92 -23.21 -17.77
CA GLN A 197 2.81 -24.00 -18.63
C GLN A 197 3.20 -23.25 -19.91
N ALA A 198 2.26 -22.55 -20.54
CA ALA A 198 2.51 -21.75 -21.73
C ALA A 198 3.47 -20.58 -21.44
N LEU A 199 3.27 -19.85 -20.35
CA LEU A 199 4.17 -18.79 -19.91
C LEU A 199 5.59 -19.32 -19.61
N GLN A 200 5.68 -20.44 -18.89
CA GLN A 200 6.98 -21.07 -18.61
C GLN A 200 7.67 -21.54 -19.90
N GLN A 201 6.91 -22.00 -20.89
CA GLN A 201 7.45 -22.36 -22.20
C GLN A 201 8.01 -21.14 -22.94
N GLN A 202 7.28 -20.02 -22.98
CA GLN A 202 7.78 -18.76 -23.53
C GLN A 202 9.08 -18.29 -22.84
N GLN A 203 9.15 -18.44 -21.51
CA GLN A 203 10.35 -18.10 -20.73
C GLN A 203 11.54 -19.01 -21.08
N ARG A 204 11.31 -20.32 -21.30
CA ARG A 204 12.34 -21.27 -21.76
C ARG A 204 12.83 -20.95 -23.17
N GLU A 205 11.92 -20.65 -24.08
CA GLU A 205 12.25 -20.25 -25.46
C GLU A 205 13.09 -18.98 -25.48
N PHE A 206 12.67 -17.96 -24.72
CA PHE A 206 13.44 -16.73 -24.55
C PHE A 206 14.85 -17.02 -24.01
N ALA A 207 14.98 -17.86 -22.98
CA ALA A 207 16.27 -18.22 -22.41
C ALA A 207 17.19 -18.95 -23.41
N SER A 208 16.62 -19.81 -24.27
CA SER A 208 17.36 -20.55 -25.30
C SER A 208 17.81 -19.69 -26.48
N ALA A 209 17.07 -18.62 -26.80
CA ALA A 209 17.32 -17.78 -27.98
C ALA A 209 18.53 -16.84 -27.83
N GLY A 210 19.08 -16.68 -26.62
CA GLY A 210 20.14 -15.72 -26.29
C GLY A 210 19.60 -14.28 -26.14
N ALA A 211 20.18 -13.51 -25.20
CA ALA A 211 19.60 -12.26 -24.71
C ALA A 211 19.79 -11.02 -25.61
N GLU A 212 20.53 -11.08 -26.72
CA GLU A 212 20.85 -9.87 -27.49
C GLU A 212 20.63 -10.08 -28.98
N ARG A 213 19.42 -9.77 -29.44
CA ARG A 213 19.16 -9.45 -30.85
C ARG A 213 19.00 -7.94 -30.95
N ALA A 214 20.08 -7.26 -31.33
CA ALA A 214 20.10 -5.80 -31.48
C ALA A 214 18.91 -5.32 -32.32
N GLY A 215 18.25 -4.23 -31.89
CA GLY A 215 17.10 -3.65 -32.58
C GLY A 215 15.73 -4.28 -32.27
N GLN A 216 15.66 -5.40 -31.55
CA GLN A 216 14.39 -6.07 -31.23
C GLN A 216 13.71 -5.59 -29.94
N TRP A 217 14.36 -4.70 -29.18
CA TRP A 217 13.90 -4.28 -27.87
C TRP A 217 14.03 -2.77 -27.70
N THR A 218 13.06 -2.17 -27.02
CA THR A 218 13.16 -0.83 -26.49
C THR A 218 13.42 -0.90 -25.00
N TYR A 219 14.53 -0.28 -24.57
CA TYR A 219 14.97 -0.29 -23.19
C TYR A 219 14.53 1.00 -22.49
N TYR A 220 13.94 0.84 -21.30
CA TYR A 220 13.57 1.94 -20.42
C TYR A 220 14.28 1.77 -19.09
N GLU A 221 15.00 2.80 -18.66
CA GLU A 221 15.70 2.78 -17.39
C GLU A 221 15.75 4.18 -16.78
N GLN A 222 15.91 4.26 -15.47
CA GLN A 222 16.30 5.49 -14.82
C GLN A 222 17.85 5.55 -14.82
N PRO A 223 18.48 6.69 -15.13
CA PRO A 223 19.94 6.80 -15.11
C PRO A 223 20.49 6.30 -13.78
N ILE A 224 21.51 5.42 -13.82
CA ILE A 224 22.02 4.69 -12.65
C ILE A 224 22.28 5.67 -11.50
N SER A 225 21.37 5.68 -10.53
CA SER A 225 21.42 6.57 -9.39
C SER A 225 21.85 5.76 -8.17
N GLN A 226 22.84 6.26 -7.43
CA GLN A 226 23.28 5.69 -6.14
C GLN A 226 22.13 5.70 -5.11
N PRO A 227 22.09 4.77 -4.13
CA PRO A 227 23.08 3.72 -3.85
C PRO A 227 22.88 2.42 -4.66
N SER A 228 23.85 1.51 -4.57
CA SER A 228 23.70 0.12 -5.04
C SER A 228 22.67 -0.65 -4.19
N PRO A 229 22.10 -1.77 -4.69
CA PRO A 229 21.25 -2.63 -3.86
C PRO A 229 21.90 -3.05 -2.55
N ALA A 230 23.18 -3.46 -2.57
CA ALA A 230 23.91 -3.89 -1.37
C ALA A 230 24.02 -2.76 -0.33
N ASP A 231 24.41 -1.55 -0.77
CA ASP A 231 24.49 -0.37 0.11
C ASP A 231 23.13 0.02 0.67
N ALA A 232 22.06 -0.08 -0.15
CA ALA A 232 20.70 0.21 0.30
C ALA A 232 20.21 -0.79 1.36
N LEU A 233 20.55 -2.07 1.23
CA LEU A 233 20.25 -3.07 2.26
C LEU A 233 21.00 -2.79 3.56
N GLU A 234 22.24 -2.30 3.49
CA GLU A 234 22.99 -1.85 4.66
C GLU A 234 22.36 -0.61 5.31
N LEU A 235 21.84 0.33 4.51
CA LEU A 235 21.05 1.45 5.01
C LEU A 235 19.78 0.98 5.73
N LEU A 236 19.07 -0.03 5.20
CA LEU A 236 17.88 -0.61 5.82
C LEU A 236 18.19 -1.24 7.17
N ARG A 237 19.27 -2.02 7.28
CA ARG A 237 19.70 -2.69 8.52
C ARG A 237 19.90 -1.74 9.70
N ARG A 238 20.26 -0.49 9.41
CA ARG A 238 20.53 0.54 10.42
C ARG A 238 19.27 1.27 10.89
N GLN A 239 18.12 1.02 10.27
CA GLN A 239 16.90 1.72 10.62
C GLN A 239 16.29 1.13 11.90
N PRO A 240 15.90 1.98 12.87
CA PRO A 240 15.20 1.50 14.05
C PRO A 240 13.82 0.96 13.66
N LEU A 241 13.34 -0.02 14.43
CA LEU A 241 11.97 -0.53 14.31
C LEU A 241 11.06 0.24 15.27
N ASP A 242 9.80 0.45 14.87
CA ASP A 242 8.76 0.92 15.78
C ASP A 242 8.23 -0.22 16.66
N GLU A 243 7.29 0.09 17.55
CA GLU A 243 6.71 -0.85 18.52
C GLU A 243 5.83 -1.94 17.89
N LEU A 244 5.72 -1.95 16.55
CA LEU A 244 5.07 -2.98 15.73
C LEU A 244 6.08 -3.77 14.89
N GLY A 245 7.38 -3.53 15.05
CA GLY A 245 8.43 -4.15 14.26
C GLY A 245 8.57 -3.58 12.84
N ILE A 246 7.96 -2.43 12.55
CA ILE A 246 8.02 -1.78 11.24
C ILE A 246 9.25 -0.87 11.19
N PRO A 247 10.14 -0.97 10.18
CA PRO A 247 11.25 -0.04 10.00
C PRO A 247 10.79 1.42 9.90
N LEU A 248 11.43 2.30 10.65
CA LEU A 248 11.21 3.75 10.57
C LEU A 248 12.05 4.34 9.43
N LEU A 249 11.43 4.51 8.28
CA LEU A 249 12.08 5.08 7.10
C LEU A 249 11.82 6.59 7.00
N SER A 250 12.87 7.39 6.91
CA SER A 250 12.75 8.78 6.46
C SER A 250 12.45 8.82 4.95
N PRO A 251 11.88 9.93 4.42
CA PRO A 251 11.63 10.06 2.98
C PRO A 251 12.90 9.84 2.13
N THR A 252 14.06 10.24 2.63
CA THR A 252 15.36 10.04 1.97
C THR A 252 15.74 8.56 1.91
N ILE A 253 15.64 7.83 3.01
CA ILE A 253 15.95 6.40 3.05
C ILE A 253 14.97 5.60 2.18
N GLU A 254 13.68 5.92 2.25
CA GLU A 254 12.66 5.30 1.40
C GLU A 254 13.00 5.49 -0.09
N HIS A 255 13.34 6.71 -0.50
CA HIS A 255 13.76 7.00 -1.88
C HIS A 255 15.04 6.25 -2.26
N GLN A 256 16.04 6.17 -1.38
CA GLN A 256 17.28 5.43 -1.65
C GLN A 256 17.02 3.94 -1.85
N LEU A 257 16.14 3.33 -1.04
CA LEU A 257 15.73 1.93 -1.19
C LEU A 257 15.00 1.69 -2.51
N LEU A 258 13.98 2.52 -2.81
CA LEU A 258 13.21 2.42 -4.05
C LEU A 258 14.12 2.59 -5.28
N ASN A 259 15.05 3.54 -5.23
CA ASN A 259 15.98 3.79 -6.31
C ASN A 259 17.00 2.65 -6.52
N ALA A 260 17.53 2.08 -5.42
CA ALA A 260 18.52 1.02 -5.49
C ALA A 260 18.00 -0.25 -6.18
N PHE A 261 16.72 -0.58 -5.98
CA PHE A 261 16.05 -1.75 -6.55
C PHE A 261 15.19 -1.45 -7.79
N MET A 262 15.27 -0.24 -8.34
CA MET A 262 14.50 0.17 -9.51
C MET A 262 14.76 -0.78 -10.69
N PRO A 263 13.72 -1.45 -11.25
CA PRO A 263 13.90 -2.32 -12.39
C PRO A 263 14.13 -1.51 -13.67
N ALA A 264 14.95 -2.04 -14.57
CA ALA A 264 14.93 -1.63 -15.97
C ALA A 264 13.83 -2.43 -16.71
N LEU A 265 13.32 -1.89 -17.81
CA LEU A 265 12.34 -2.56 -18.66
C LEU A 265 12.95 -2.77 -20.05
N ALA A 266 12.74 -3.94 -20.63
CA ALA A 266 13.00 -4.21 -22.03
C ALA A 266 11.69 -4.69 -22.66
N VAL A 267 11.08 -3.86 -23.50
CA VAL A 267 9.82 -4.20 -24.17
C VAL A 267 10.11 -4.60 -25.61
N LYS A 268 9.57 -5.75 -26.03
CA LYS A 268 9.81 -6.30 -27.36
C LYS A 268 9.21 -5.38 -28.43
N ASN A 269 9.98 -5.09 -29.47
CA ASN A 269 9.51 -4.35 -30.63
C ASN A 269 8.67 -5.26 -31.54
N THR A 270 7.75 -4.65 -32.28
CA THR A 270 7.13 -5.30 -33.43
C THR A 270 8.09 -5.26 -34.62
N HIS A 271 7.72 -5.90 -35.75
CA HIS A 271 8.50 -5.83 -36.99
C HIS A 271 8.72 -4.40 -37.50
N SER A 272 7.83 -3.47 -37.17
CA SER A 272 7.91 -2.05 -37.55
C SER A 272 8.51 -1.15 -36.45
N GLY A 273 9.10 -1.73 -35.40
CA GLY A 273 9.65 -0.98 -34.26
C GLY A 273 8.70 -0.92 -33.05
N PRO A 274 8.95 0.00 -32.09
CA PRO A 274 8.15 0.11 -30.87
C PRO A 274 6.74 0.60 -31.17
N ALA A 275 5.74 -0.22 -30.87
CA ALA A 275 4.34 0.17 -30.97
C ALA A 275 3.93 1.10 -29.83
N ASP A 276 2.96 1.99 -30.07
CA ASP A 276 2.54 2.98 -29.05
C ASP A 276 1.99 2.35 -27.77
N ASN A 277 1.28 1.21 -27.89
CA ASN A 277 0.74 0.48 -26.75
C ASN A 277 1.82 -0.25 -25.93
N ASP A 278 3.03 -0.40 -26.47
CA ASP A 278 4.18 -1.04 -25.80
C ASP A 278 5.07 -0.04 -25.06
N ARG A 279 4.72 1.25 -25.09
CA ARG A 279 5.44 2.31 -24.40
C ARG A 279 4.86 2.51 -22.99
N PRO A 280 5.70 2.50 -21.94
CA PRO A 280 5.27 2.94 -20.62
C PRO A 280 4.61 4.32 -20.69
N ALA A 281 3.47 4.48 -20.03
CA ALA A 281 2.65 5.67 -20.12
C ALA A 281 2.59 6.43 -18.79
N HIS A 282 2.62 7.75 -18.90
CA HIS A 282 2.25 8.66 -17.83
C HIS A 282 0.74 8.87 -17.85
N LEU A 283 0.05 8.54 -16.74
CA LEU A 283 -1.38 8.79 -16.64
C LEU A 283 -1.62 10.26 -16.27
N ILE A 284 -2.42 10.95 -17.06
CA ILE A 284 -2.78 12.36 -16.87
C ILE A 284 -4.30 12.53 -16.93
N ALA A 285 -4.83 13.52 -16.23
CA ALA A 285 -6.23 13.91 -16.37
C ALA A 285 -6.34 15.13 -17.28
N ASP A 286 -7.19 15.09 -18.30
CA ASP A 286 -7.47 16.26 -19.12
C ASP A 286 -8.44 17.24 -18.44
N ALA A 287 -8.79 18.33 -19.13
CA ALA A 287 -9.68 19.36 -18.58
C ALA A 287 -11.08 18.81 -18.22
N SER A 288 -11.57 17.82 -18.97
CA SER A 288 -12.85 17.15 -18.73
C SER A 288 -12.80 16.15 -17.56
N GLY A 289 -11.60 15.73 -17.18
CA GLY A 289 -11.37 14.67 -16.18
C GLY A 289 -11.20 13.28 -16.78
N THR A 290 -11.18 13.16 -18.10
CA THR A 290 -10.86 11.89 -18.78
C THR A 290 -9.39 11.57 -18.55
N ILE A 291 -9.10 10.30 -18.23
CA ILE A 291 -7.74 9.86 -17.99
C ILE A 291 -7.08 9.47 -19.30
N GLN A 292 -6.02 10.18 -19.66
CA GLN A 292 -5.20 9.90 -20.83
C GLN A 292 -3.92 9.17 -20.44
N ARG A 293 -3.39 8.38 -21.38
CA ARG A 293 -2.14 7.63 -21.24
C ARG A 293 -1.11 8.26 -22.17
N ASP A 294 -0.34 9.20 -21.64
CA ASP A 294 0.71 9.89 -22.37
C ASP A 294 1.93 8.99 -22.52
N THR A 295 2.14 8.46 -23.72
CA THR A 295 3.26 7.57 -24.07
C THR A 295 4.53 8.32 -24.45
N THR A 296 4.51 9.66 -24.46
CA THR A 296 5.69 10.49 -24.72
C THR A 296 6.57 10.65 -23.49
N GLN A 297 6.04 10.36 -22.29
CA GLN A 297 6.75 10.41 -21.01
C GLN A 297 6.75 9.04 -20.32
N PRO A 298 7.66 8.12 -20.69
CA PRO A 298 7.79 6.83 -20.02
C PRO A 298 7.90 6.99 -18.50
N THR A 299 6.96 6.40 -17.76
CA THR A 299 6.81 6.63 -16.32
C THR A 299 6.71 5.33 -15.55
N ILE A 300 7.33 5.29 -14.38
CA ILE A 300 7.21 4.22 -13.39
C ILE A 300 6.75 4.81 -12.05
N TYR A 301 5.75 4.16 -11.44
CA TYR A 301 5.15 4.61 -10.18
C TYR A 301 5.65 3.75 -9.02
N THR A 302 6.09 4.38 -7.93
CA THR A 302 6.70 3.68 -6.80
C THR A 302 5.97 3.93 -5.49
N HIS A 303 6.00 2.93 -4.60
CA HIS A 303 5.58 3.09 -3.20
C HIS A 303 6.11 1.94 -2.34
N VAL A 304 6.08 2.16 -1.02
CA VAL A 304 6.36 1.13 -0.02
C VAL A 304 5.06 0.53 0.53
N SER A 305 5.05 -0.79 0.71
CA SER A 305 4.05 -1.53 1.47
C SER A 305 4.72 -2.47 2.47
N HIS A 306 3.93 -3.26 3.20
CA HIS A 306 4.42 -4.19 4.20
C HIS A 306 3.68 -5.52 4.11
N GLY A 307 4.39 -6.60 4.44
CA GLY A 307 3.83 -7.94 4.60
C GLY A 307 4.41 -8.61 5.84
N ARG A 308 4.40 -9.93 5.84
CA ARG A 308 4.95 -10.76 6.91
C ARG A 308 5.71 -11.95 6.35
N TYR A 309 6.67 -12.42 7.13
CA TYR A 309 7.41 -13.64 6.89
C TYR A 309 7.87 -14.20 8.24
N GLN A 310 7.46 -15.43 8.57
CA GLN A 310 7.85 -16.10 9.82
C GLN A 310 7.64 -15.21 11.08
N GLY A 311 6.50 -14.51 11.13
CA GLY A 311 6.14 -13.61 12.23
C GLY A 311 6.80 -12.22 12.21
N GLN A 312 7.80 -11.98 11.35
CA GLN A 312 8.43 -10.66 11.19
C GLN A 312 7.69 -9.81 10.15
N VAL A 313 7.69 -8.48 10.34
CA VAL A 313 7.20 -7.55 9.33
C VAL A 313 8.22 -7.46 8.19
N THR A 314 7.75 -7.62 6.95
CA THR A 314 8.56 -7.39 5.75
C THR A 314 8.30 -6.01 5.16
N LEU A 315 9.34 -5.42 4.58
CA LEU A 315 9.26 -4.22 3.77
C LEU A 315 9.08 -4.61 2.30
N GLN A 316 8.14 -3.98 1.60
CA GLN A 316 7.85 -4.27 0.20
C GLN A 316 8.07 -3.02 -0.66
N LEU A 317 8.98 -3.11 -1.63
CA LEU A 317 9.25 -2.04 -2.61
C LEU A 317 8.46 -2.31 -3.89
N ASN A 318 7.52 -1.45 -4.26
CA ASN A 318 6.60 -1.68 -5.37
C ASN A 318 6.90 -0.74 -6.55
N TYR A 319 6.83 -1.29 -7.75
CA TYR A 319 7.12 -0.61 -9.02
C TYR A 319 6.01 -0.92 -10.02
N SER A 320 5.18 0.07 -10.30
CA SER A 320 4.00 -0.05 -11.16
C SER A 320 4.23 0.68 -12.48
N VAL A 321 4.06 -0.02 -13.59
CA VAL A 321 4.16 0.52 -14.96
C VAL A 321 2.80 0.39 -15.62
N TRP A 322 2.38 1.43 -16.34
CA TRP A 322 1.14 1.46 -17.10
C TRP A 322 1.44 1.53 -18.59
N PHE A 323 0.57 0.95 -19.40
CA PHE A 323 0.60 0.95 -20.85
C PHE A 323 -0.77 1.40 -21.38
N ALA A 324 -0.82 1.83 -22.64
CA ALA A 324 -2.04 2.41 -23.19
C ALA A 324 -3.19 1.41 -23.31
N GLU A 325 -2.90 0.17 -23.71
CA GLU A 325 -3.88 -0.89 -23.95
C GLU A 325 -3.20 -2.25 -24.17
N ARG A 326 -4.00 -3.33 -24.09
CA ARG A 326 -3.71 -4.60 -24.76
C ARG A 326 -4.59 -4.67 -26.01
N LYS A 327 -3.98 -4.56 -27.18
CA LYS A 327 -4.68 -4.63 -28.48
C LYS A 327 -5.25 -6.02 -28.69
N ALA A 328 -6.43 -6.05 -29.31
CA ALA A 328 -7.07 -7.30 -29.69
C ALA A 328 -6.27 -7.99 -30.80
N GLU A 329 -5.93 -9.26 -30.57
CA GLU A 329 -5.29 -10.09 -31.59
C GLU A 329 -6.33 -10.65 -32.59
N HIS A 330 -7.60 -10.72 -32.17
CA HIS A 330 -8.75 -11.13 -32.97
C HIS A 330 -10.06 -10.54 -32.41
N ALA A 331 -11.15 -10.58 -33.18
CA ALA A 331 -12.40 -9.89 -32.85
C ALA A 331 -13.04 -10.29 -31.50
N LEU A 332 -12.84 -11.53 -31.05
CA LEU A 332 -13.37 -12.06 -29.79
C LEU A 332 -12.29 -12.22 -28.70
N ASP A 333 -11.26 -11.38 -28.73
CA ASP A 333 -10.21 -11.40 -27.71
C ASP A 333 -10.75 -10.88 -26.37
N LEU A 334 -11.08 -11.82 -25.47
CA LEU A 334 -11.69 -11.53 -24.17
C LEU A 334 -10.81 -10.67 -23.27
N LEU A 335 -9.50 -10.74 -23.47
CA LEU A 335 -8.48 -10.10 -22.65
C LEU A 335 -8.06 -8.74 -23.22
N ALA A 336 -8.55 -8.33 -24.39
CA ALA A 336 -8.20 -7.04 -24.97
C ALA A 336 -8.94 -5.89 -24.28
N GLY A 337 -8.34 -4.70 -24.29
CA GLY A 337 -8.96 -3.51 -23.71
C GLY A 337 -7.99 -2.37 -23.46
N GLN A 338 -8.57 -1.22 -23.15
CA GLN A 338 -7.81 -0.04 -22.73
C GLN A 338 -7.14 -0.28 -21.38
N PHE A 339 -6.01 0.37 -21.18
CA PHE A 339 -5.12 0.21 -20.04
C PHE A 339 -4.56 -1.21 -19.93
N ASP A 340 -3.25 -1.26 -19.81
CA ASP A 340 -2.56 -2.44 -19.34
C ASP A 340 -1.48 -1.99 -18.35
N GLY A 341 -0.89 -2.93 -17.64
CA GLY A 341 0.14 -2.57 -16.69
C GLY A 341 0.63 -3.76 -15.90
N ILE A 342 1.82 -3.60 -15.34
CA ILE A 342 2.42 -4.56 -14.43
C ILE A 342 2.83 -3.89 -13.13
N THR A 343 2.85 -4.66 -12.05
CA THR A 343 3.54 -4.31 -10.81
C THR A 343 4.63 -5.33 -10.57
N TRP A 344 5.85 -4.86 -10.36
CA TRP A 344 6.98 -5.62 -9.81
C TRP A 344 7.15 -5.23 -8.34
N ARG A 345 7.39 -6.21 -7.47
CA ARG A 345 7.61 -5.94 -6.05
C ARG A 345 8.76 -6.77 -5.49
N VAL A 346 9.54 -6.14 -4.61
CA VAL A 346 10.66 -6.74 -3.89
C VAL A 346 10.24 -6.93 -2.44
N HIS A 347 10.54 -8.10 -1.86
CA HIS A 347 10.28 -8.41 -0.44
C HIS A 347 11.56 -8.42 0.35
N LEU A 348 11.64 -7.57 1.38
CA LEU A 348 12.83 -7.36 2.21
C LEU A 348 12.51 -7.62 3.69
N LEU A 349 13.45 -8.20 4.42
CA LEU A 349 13.45 -8.18 5.88
C LEU A 349 14.16 -6.91 6.39
N PRO A 350 13.82 -6.44 7.60
CA PRO A 350 14.56 -5.34 8.25
C PRO A 350 16.06 -5.64 8.42
N SER A 351 16.43 -6.92 8.49
CA SER A 351 17.83 -7.39 8.48
C SER A 351 18.56 -7.18 7.16
N GLY A 352 17.92 -6.58 6.14
CA GLY A 352 18.50 -6.41 4.80
C GLY A 352 18.59 -7.69 3.99
N ALA A 353 17.93 -8.78 4.41
CA ALA A 353 17.77 -9.96 3.56
C ALA A 353 16.67 -9.72 2.52
N VAL A 354 16.94 -10.05 1.26
CA VAL A 354 15.94 -10.05 0.19
C VAL A 354 15.34 -11.45 0.13
N LEU A 355 14.03 -11.56 0.39
CA LEU A 355 13.30 -12.84 0.43
C LEU A 355 12.94 -13.32 -0.98
N GLY A 356 12.61 -12.38 -1.85
CA GLY A 356 12.20 -12.67 -3.21
C GLY A 356 11.53 -11.49 -3.87
N TYR A 357 10.92 -11.77 -5.01
CA TYR A 357 10.29 -10.81 -5.88
C TYR A 357 8.98 -11.37 -6.40
N ASP A 358 8.01 -10.53 -6.69
CA ASP A 358 6.84 -10.95 -7.44
C ASP A 358 6.40 -9.93 -8.48
N LYS A 359 5.58 -10.44 -9.40
CA LYS A 359 4.95 -9.67 -10.45
C LYS A 359 3.48 -10.02 -10.54
N MET A 360 2.66 -9.03 -10.86
CA MET A 360 1.29 -9.22 -11.36
C MET A 360 1.00 -8.22 -12.47
N HIS A 361 -0.02 -8.46 -13.30
CA HIS A 361 -0.63 -7.38 -14.06
C HIS A 361 -1.49 -6.51 -13.14
N GLN A 362 -1.72 -5.24 -13.48
CA GLN A 362 -2.51 -4.29 -12.67
C GLN A 362 -4.01 -4.68 -12.56
N CYS A 363 -4.46 -5.72 -13.27
CA CYS A 363 -5.77 -6.33 -13.07
C CYS A 363 -5.81 -7.37 -11.95
N GLY A 364 -4.64 -7.86 -11.51
CA GLY A 364 -4.47 -8.98 -10.57
C GLY A 364 -4.09 -10.31 -11.24
N CYS A 365 -4.14 -10.40 -12.57
CA CYS A 365 -3.85 -11.63 -13.30
C CYS A 365 -2.34 -11.91 -13.44
N TRP A 366 -2.01 -13.16 -13.78
CA TRP A 366 -0.65 -13.66 -14.03
C TRP A 366 0.34 -13.32 -12.92
N TYR A 367 -0.06 -13.59 -11.67
CA TYR A 367 0.84 -13.50 -10.53
C TYR A 367 1.97 -14.52 -10.68
N GLN A 368 3.21 -14.08 -10.51
CA GLN A 368 4.40 -14.94 -10.52
C GLN A 368 5.35 -14.52 -9.41
N PHE A 369 5.84 -15.49 -8.64
CA PHE A 369 6.81 -15.28 -7.56
C PHE A 369 8.20 -15.81 -7.95
N PHE A 370 9.26 -15.10 -7.56
CA PHE A 370 10.65 -15.42 -7.83
C PHE A 370 11.42 -15.41 -6.50
N PRO A 371 11.77 -16.58 -5.93
CA PRO A 371 12.56 -16.64 -4.71
C PRO A 371 13.93 -15.98 -4.88
N ALA A 372 14.46 -15.33 -3.84
CA ALA A 372 15.84 -14.90 -3.86
C ALA A 372 16.78 -16.11 -3.67
N ARG A 373 18.01 -16.04 -4.20
CA ARG A 373 19.03 -17.06 -3.95
C ARG A 373 19.24 -17.21 -2.44
N GLY A 374 19.08 -18.44 -1.96
CA GLY A 374 19.09 -18.76 -0.53
C GLY A 374 17.73 -19.19 0.01
N PHE A 375 16.65 -18.89 -0.73
CA PHE A 375 15.28 -19.30 -0.41
C PHE A 375 14.73 -20.24 -1.47
N ARG A 376 13.81 -21.10 -1.06
CA ARG A 376 12.97 -21.90 -1.96
C ARG A 376 11.50 -21.67 -1.63
N SER A 377 10.63 -21.90 -2.60
CA SER A 377 9.17 -21.76 -2.41
C SER A 377 8.54 -23.10 -2.70
N GLN A 378 7.88 -23.65 -1.68
CA GLN A 378 7.24 -24.96 -1.70
C GLN A 378 5.82 -24.82 -1.13
N PRO A 379 4.89 -24.22 -1.89
CA PRO A 379 3.55 -23.93 -1.38
C PRO A 379 2.77 -25.21 -1.10
N ALA A 380 2.21 -25.33 0.10
CA ALA A 380 1.37 -26.45 0.52
C ALA A 380 -0.11 -26.10 0.36
N LEU A 381 -0.59 -26.10 -0.89
CA LEU A 381 -1.96 -25.67 -1.23
C LEU A 381 -2.95 -26.85 -1.24
N ALA A 382 -4.18 -26.58 -0.80
CA ALA A 382 -5.29 -27.49 -1.00
C ALA A 382 -5.65 -27.58 -2.50
N ARG A 383 -6.21 -28.72 -2.94
CA ARG A 383 -6.66 -28.89 -4.34
C ARG A 383 -7.76 -27.90 -4.77
N THR A 384 -8.39 -27.22 -3.81
CA THR A 384 -9.41 -26.19 -4.01
C THR A 384 -8.83 -24.78 -4.14
N GLN A 385 -7.50 -24.64 -4.22
CA GLN A 385 -6.81 -23.37 -4.41
C GLN A 385 -6.03 -23.38 -5.73
N GLU A 386 -5.94 -22.20 -6.34
CA GLU A 386 -5.13 -22.00 -7.54
C GLU A 386 -3.63 -22.18 -7.24
N PRO A 387 -2.89 -22.97 -8.04
CA PRO A 387 -1.45 -23.15 -7.84
C PRO A 387 -0.70 -21.83 -8.08
N PHE A 388 0.41 -21.62 -7.36
CA PHE A 388 1.29 -20.50 -7.66
C PHE A 388 2.13 -20.76 -8.92
N ASN A 389 2.38 -19.71 -9.72
CA ASN A 389 3.43 -19.73 -10.72
C ASN A 389 4.76 -19.30 -10.08
N ILE A 390 5.68 -20.25 -9.90
CA ILE A 390 6.99 -20.00 -9.30
C ILE A 390 8.04 -19.93 -10.40
N GLY A 391 8.69 -18.78 -10.51
CA GLY A 391 9.81 -18.54 -11.41
C GLY A 391 11.14 -19.01 -10.83
N ARG A 392 12.22 -18.79 -11.59
CA ARG A 392 13.58 -19.11 -11.17
C ARG A 392 14.04 -18.27 -9.97
N THR A 393 15.05 -18.77 -9.26
CA THR A 393 15.72 -18.00 -8.21
C THR A 393 16.49 -16.81 -8.78
N LEU A 394 16.42 -15.66 -8.11
CA LEU A 394 17.09 -14.41 -8.52
C LEU A 394 18.18 -13.99 -7.54
N HIS A 395 19.21 -13.28 -8.02
CA HIS A 395 20.25 -12.76 -7.13
C HIS A 395 19.68 -11.61 -6.26
N PRO A 396 19.89 -11.62 -4.93
CA PRO A 396 19.26 -10.67 -4.01
C PRO A 396 19.80 -9.24 -4.18
N GLU A 397 21.10 -9.08 -4.42
CA GLU A 397 21.79 -7.79 -4.36
C GLU A 397 22.05 -7.17 -5.74
N GLN A 398 21.15 -7.39 -6.71
CA GLN A 398 21.30 -6.82 -8.05
C GLN A 398 20.01 -6.15 -8.52
N ARG A 399 20.18 -5.17 -9.42
CA ARG A 399 19.07 -4.65 -10.22
C ARG A 399 18.70 -5.66 -11.30
N HIS A 400 17.43 -5.71 -11.64
CA HIS A 400 16.93 -6.62 -12.68
C HIS A 400 16.32 -5.84 -13.85
N THR A 401 16.48 -6.37 -15.06
CA THR A 401 15.72 -5.98 -16.24
C THR A 401 14.53 -6.93 -16.40
N LEU A 402 13.33 -6.36 -16.51
CA LEU A 402 12.10 -7.06 -16.82
C LEU A 402 11.91 -7.08 -18.35
N TRP A 403 11.96 -8.27 -18.95
CA TRP A 403 11.79 -8.47 -20.38
C TRP A 403 10.33 -8.76 -20.67
N LEU A 404 9.66 -7.88 -21.39
CA LEU A 404 8.22 -7.91 -21.62
C LEU A 404 7.90 -8.21 -23.08
N ALA A 405 6.95 -9.11 -23.31
CA ALA A 405 6.38 -9.33 -24.63
C ALA A 405 5.70 -8.05 -25.17
N SER A 406 5.71 -7.89 -26.48
CA SER A 406 4.90 -6.88 -27.17
C SER A 406 3.42 -7.21 -26.96
N ASN A 407 2.59 -6.17 -26.84
CA ASN A 407 1.14 -6.19 -26.68
C ASN A 407 0.61 -6.75 -25.36
N THR A 408 0.97 -7.97 -24.98
CA THR A 408 0.46 -8.62 -23.75
C THR A 408 1.21 -8.20 -22.49
N HIS A 409 2.41 -7.64 -22.67
CA HIS A 409 3.34 -7.30 -21.59
C HIS A 409 3.62 -8.48 -20.65
N HIS A 410 3.48 -9.72 -21.14
CA HIS A 410 3.84 -10.92 -20.41
C HIS A 410 5.35 -10.91 -20.12
N LEU A 411 5.72 -11.39 -18.94
CA LEU A 411 7.10 -11.43 -18.49
C LEU A 411 7.82 -12.62 -19.14
N LEU A 412 8.71 -12.32 -20.07
CA LEU A 412 9.51 -13.31 -20.82
C LEU A 412 10.80 -13.69 -20.08
N ALA A 413 11.36 -12.77 -19.30
CA ALA A 413 12.49 -13.04 -18.41
C ALA A 413 12.68 -11.94 -17.37
N VAL A 414 13.34 -12.30 -16.28
CA VAL A 414 13.94 -11.36 -15.32
C VAL A 414 15.43 -11.62 -15.33
N GLN A 415 16.25 -10.69 -15.81
CA GLN A 415 17.71 -10.87 -15.91
C GLN A 415 18.44 -9.78 -15.13
N ALA A 416 19.72 -9.98 -14.83
CA ALA A 416 20.55 -8.92 -14.24
C ALA A 416 20.55 -7.69 -15.16
N ALA A 417 20.38 -6.51 -14.58
CA ALA A 417 20.42 -5.27 -15.35
C ALA A 417 21.82 -5.06 -15.94
N LYS A 418 21.86 -4.82 -17.25
CA LYS A 418 23.05 -4.39 -17.98
C LYS A 418 22.78 -3.00 -18.53
N ALA A 419 23.78 -2.12 -18.54
CA ALA A 419 23.67 -0.82 -19.19
C ALA A 419 23.53 -1.01 -20.72
N PRO A 420 22.35 -0.74 -21.32
CA PRO A 420 22.18 -0.85 -22.75
C PRO A 420 22.91 0.31 -23.45
N ARG A 421 23.24 0.15 -24.75
CA ARG A 421 23.87 1.23 -25.54
C ARG A 421 22.96 2.44 -25.78
N SER A 422 21.64 2.25 -25.73
CA SER A 422 20.63 3.30 -25.92
C SER A 422 19.40 2.98 -25.08
N THR A 423 18.97 3.94 -24.27
CA THR A 423 17.83 3.80 -23.36
C THR A 423 16.94 5.02 -23.40
N GLN A 424 15.64 4.78 -23.21
CA GLN A 424 14.66 5.82 -22.97
C GLN A 424 14.57 6.07 -21.46
N PRO A 425 14.67 7.32 -20.99
CA PRO A 425 14.63 7.60 -19.57
C PRO A 425 13.24 7.32 -18.97
N LEU A 426 13.19 6.61 -17.85
CA LEU A 426 11.99 6.48 -17.02
C LEU A 426 11.89 7.65 -16.05
N THR A 427 10.74 8.32 -16.08
CA THR A 427 10.34 9.27 -15.05
C THR A 427 9.78 8.51 -13.85
N VAL A 428 10.33 8.74 -12.66
CA VAL A 428 9.83 8.12 -11.42
C VAL A 428 8.81 9.03 -10.76
N ARG A 429 7.64 8.48 -10.42
CA ARG A 429 6.57 9.20 -9.70
C ARG A 429 6.11 8.41 -8.48
N PRO A 430 5.69 9.05 -7.38
CA PRO A 430 5.00 8.35 -6.30
C PRO A 430 3.65 7.81 -6.79
N TYR A 431 3.32 6.54 -6.48
CA TYR A 431 2.05 5.92 -6.85
C TYR A 431 0.85 6.72 -6.31
N ALA A 432 0.99 7.39 -5.16
CA ALA A 432 -0.06 8.22 -4.58
C ALA A 432 -0.55 9.34 -5.52
N GLN A 433 0.24 9.76 -6.51
CA GLN A 433 -0.20 10.74 -7.52
C GLN A 433 -1.34 10.20 -8.40
N LEU A 434 -1.39 8.89 -8.65
CA LEU A 434 -2.46 8.28 -9.45
C LEU A 434 -3.84 8.45 -8.80
N ARG A 435 -3.90 8.62 -7.48
CA ARG A 435 -5.17 8.79 -6.75
C ARG A 435 -5.73 10.21 -6.81
N ALA A 436 -4.92 11.17 -7.26
CA ALA A 436 -5.30 12.57 -7.43
C ALA A 436 -4.43 13.22 -8.52
N LEU A 437 -4.77 12.93 -9.78
CA LEU A 437 -4.17 13.50 -10.98
C LEU A 437 -4.67 14.92 -11.18
N LYS A 438 -3.76 15.89 -11.20
CA LYS A 438 -4.08 17.30 -11.43
C LYS A 438 -4.32 17.54 -12.92
N SER A 439 -5.48 18.09 -13.27
CA SER A 439 -5.76 18.53 -14.63
C SER A 439 -5.17 19.92 -14.90
N PRO A 440 -5.05 20.34 -16.19
CA PRO A 440 -4.59 21.69 -16.53
C PRO A 440 -5.41 22.82 -15.89
N GLY A 441 -6.72 22.59 -15.68
CA GLY A 441 -7.61 23.53 -14.98
C GLY A 441 -7.48 23.52 -13.44
N GLY A 442 -6.51 22.79 -12.88
CA GLY A 442 -6.23 22.75 -11.45
C GLY A 442 -7.12 21.83 -10.62
N ARG A 443 -8.10 21.15 -11.23
CA ARG A 443 -8.95 20.14 -10.58
C ARG A 443 -8.21 18.81 -10.44
N TYR A 444 -8.67 17.95 -9.54
CA TYR A 444 -8.08 16.64 -9.32
C TYR A 444 -9.06 15.52 -9.68
N TYR A 445 -8.55 14.50 -10.37
CA TYR A 445 -9.30 13.32 -10.79
C TYR A 445 -8.53 12.05 -10.41
N SER A 446 -9.22 10.92 -10.42
CA SER A 446 -8.64 9.59 -10.17
C SER A 446 -9.12 8.67 -11.29
N PRO A 447 -8.25 7.81 -11.85
CA PRO A 447 -8.70 6.72 -12.72
C PRO A 447 -9.50 5.67 -11.93
N PHE A 448 -9.34 5.62 -10.61
CA PHE A 448 -9.98 4.64 -9.76
C PHE A 448 -11.34 5.15 -9.25
N ASP A 449 -12.36 4.30 -9.36
CA ASP A 449 -13.66 4.47 -8.73
C ASP A 449 -13.64 4.12 -7.22
N ALA A 450 -14.80 4.17 -6.58
CA ALA A 450 -14.95 3.89 -5.16
C ALA A 450 -14.69 2.41 -4.78
N GLN A 451 -14.69 1.50 -5.76
CA GLN A 451 -14.33 0.09 -5.60
C GLN A 451 -12.85 -0.16 -5.93
N GLY A 452 -12.12 0.88 -6.34
CA GLY A 452 -10.72 0.78 -6.71
C GLY A 452 -10.50 0.17 -8.08
N LEU A 453 -11.51 0.17 -8.96
CA LEU A 453 -11.40 -0.27 -10.36
C LEU A 453 -11.15 0.94 -11.26
N VAL A 454 -10.52 0.72 -12.42
CA VAL A 454 -10.47 1.69 -13.52
C VAL A 454 -11.60 1.37 -14.51
N PRO A 455 -12.73 2.10 -14.52
CA PRO A 455 -13.93 1.71 -15.27
C PRO A 455 -13.74 1.63 -16.79
N GLU A 456 -12.81 2.42 -17.34
CA GLU A 456 -12.46 2.44 -18.76
C GLU A 456 -11.67 1.20 -19.18
N SER A 457 -11.07 0.48 -18.23
CA SER A 457 -10.24 -0.70 -18.47
C SER A 457 -10.99 -2.03 -18.45
N ARG A 458 -12.33 -2.00 -18.38
CA ARG A 458 -13.14 -3.22 -18.28
C ARG A 458 -12.96 -4.09 -19.53
N ARG A 459 -12.55 -5.34 -19.32
CA ARG A 459 -12.34 -6.34 -20.38
C ARG A 459 -13.61 -7.16 -20.63
N LEU A 460 -13.67 -7.88 -21.76
CA LEU A 460 -14.80 -8.75 -22.11
C LEU A 460 -14.85 -10.02 -21.25
N GLU A 461 -13.69 -10.48 -20.76
CA GLU A 461 -13.59 -11.61 -19.83
C GLU A 461 -14.51 -11.48 -18.61
N ARG A 462 -14.87 -10.26 -18.19
CA ARG A 462 -15.83 -10.03 -17.10
C ARG A 462 -17.19 -10.69 -17.30
N LEU A 463 -17.60 -10.92 -18.56
CA LEU A 463 -18.87 -11.56 -18.91
C LEU A 463 -18.82 -13.08 -18.76
N VAL A 464 -17.61 -13.65 -18.74
CA VAL A 464 -17.39 -15.10 -18.66
C VAL A 464 -16.85 -15.49 -17.28
N PHE A 465 -15.97 -14.68 -16.70
CA PHE A 465 -15.19 -15.02 -15.49
C PHE A 465 -15.86 -14.55 -14.20
N TRP A 466 -17.02 -13.89 -14.27
CA TRP A 466 -17.77 -13.43 -13.09
C TRP A 466 -18.11 -14.52 -12.07
N PRO A 467 -18.33 -15.81 -12.42
CA PRO A 467 -18.61 -16.86 -11.44
C PRO A 467 -17.49 -17.08 -10.42
N MET A 468 -16.27 -16.64 -10.73
CA MET A 468 -15.13 -16.70 -9.80
C MET A 468 -15.23 -15.70 -8.64
N GLY A 469 -16.26 -14.85 -8.64
CA GLY A 469 -16.53 -13.89 -7.57
C GLY A 469 -15.78 -12.57 -7.69
N ILE A 470 -14.84 -12.43 -8.61
CA ILE A 470 -14.06 -11.20 -8.75
C ILE A 470 -14.95 -10.09 -9.38
N PRO A 471 -14.99 -8.86 -8.82
CA PRO A 471 -15.68 -7.73 -9.44
C PRO A 471 -14.99 -7.29 -10.73
N SER A 472 -15.67 -7.35 -11.88
CA SER A 472 -15.10 -7.00 -13.19
C SER A 472 -13.70 -7.59 -13.46
N PRO A 473 -13.56 -8.92 -13.61
CA PRO A 473 -12.30 -9.56 -14.01
C PRO A 473 -11.66 -8.85 -15.21
N GLY A 474 -10.34 -8.68 -15.16
CA GLY A 474 -9.58 -7.99 -16.20
C GLY A 474 -9.50 -6.47 -16.10
N ALA A 475 -10.36 -5.82 -15.32
CA ALA A 475 -10.24 -4.39 -15.08
C ALA A 475 -9.02 -4.09 -14.20
N MET A 476 -8.29 -3.02 -14.53
CA MET A 476 -7.16 -2.51 -13.76
C MET A 476 -7.63 -1.98 -12.40
N ARG A 477 -6.73 -2.05 -11.41
CA ARG A 477 -7.07 -1.80 -10.00
C ARG A 477 -6.08 -0.88 -9.32
N ILE A 478 -6.57 -0.20 -8.28
CA ILE A 478 -5.71 0.44 -7.30
C ILE A 478 -5.00 -0.64 -6.47
N HIS A 479 -3.76 -0.38 -6.07
CA HIS A 479 -3.08 -1.27 -5.11
C HIS A 479 -3.94 -1.46 -3.84
N GLY A 480 -3.93 -2.67 -3.27
CA GLY A 480 -4.76 -3.02 -2.10
C GLY A 480 -6.12 -3.65 -2.43
N THR A 481 -6.54 -3.65 -3.72
CA THR A 481 -7.83 -4.24 -4.14
C THR A 481 -7.69 -5.39 -5.14
N HIS A 482 -6.49 -5.97 -5.27
CA HIS A 482 -6.18 -7.00 -6.24
C HIS A 482 -6.47 -8.40 -5.70
N ALA A 483 -7.49 -9.06 -6.25
CA ALA A 483 -7.60 -10.52 -6.21
C ALA A 483 -6.61 -11.12 -7.22
N ILE A 484 -5.81 -12.11 -6.81
CA ILE A 484 -4.76 -12.73 -7.62
C ILE A 484 -4.95 -14.23 -7.85
N ALA A 485 -6.15 -14.74 -7.53
CA ALA A 485 -6.55 -16.10 -7.83
C ALA A 485 -8.02 -16.13 -8.23
N PHE A 486 -8.36 -16.87 -9.27
CA PHE A 486 -9.74 -17.20 -9.63
C PHE A 486 -10.30 -18.30 -8.73
N ILE A 487 -9.44 -19.19 -8.24
CA ILE A 487 -9.83 -20.36 -7.43
C ILE A 487 -9.29 -20.23 -6.01
N GLY A 488 -10.18 -20.31 -5.02
CA GLY A 488 -9.91 -19.94 -3.64
C GLY A 488 -10.01 -18.44 -3.40
N TYR A 489 -9.34 -17.96 -2.36
CA TYR A 489 -9.21 -16.54 -2.05
C TYR A 489 -7.73 -16.23 -1.93
N ARG A 490 -7.25 -15.25 -2.68
CA ARG A 490 -5.87 -14.77 -2.58
C ARG A 490 -5.77 -13.32 -3.00
N HIS A 491 -5.05 -12.51 -2.23
CA HIS A 491 -4.87 -11.08 -2.49
C HIS A 491 -3.39 -10.74 -2.66
N PHE A 492 -3.09 -9.78 -3.53
CA PHE A 492 -1.71 -9.35 -3.74
C PHE A 492 -1.11 -8.68 -2.50
N ASP A 493 -1.94 -7.97 -1.73
CA ASP A 493 -1.58 -7.28 -0.49
C ASP A 493 -1.82 -8.13 0.76
N ASP A 494 -2.05 -9.44 0.60
CA ASP A 494 -2.13 -10.34 1.75
C ASP A 494 -0.81 -10.31 2.53
N PRO A 495 -0.82 -9.96 3.82
CA PRO A 495 0.39 -9.92 4.62
C PRO A 495 1.06 -11.28 4.75
N TRP A 496 0.32 -12.39 4.65
CA TRP A 496 0.85 -13.75 4.82
C TRP A 496 1.17 -14.45 3.50
N LEU A 497 1.18 -13.73 2.37
CA LEU A 497 1.41 -14.29 1.05
C LEU A 497 2.72 -15.10 0.95
N LEU A 498 3.79 -14.67 1.63
CA LEU A 498 5.08 -15.39 1.63
C LEU A 498 5.02 -16.71 2.41
N ASP A 499 4.18 -16.78 3.46
CA ASP A 499 3.96 -18.00 4.21
C ASP A 499 3.09 -18.98 3.40
N GLU A 500 2.07 -18.49 2.67
CA GLU A 500 1.29 -19.31 1.72
C GLU A 500 2.15 -19.87 0.58
N LEU A 501 3.15 -19.11 0.14
CA LEU A 501 4.15 -19.54 -0.83
C LEU A 501 5.08 -20.65 -0.29
N GLY A 502 4.98 -20.98 0.99
CA GLY A 502 5.86 -21.95 1.66
C GLY A 502 7.32 -21.58 1.48
N LEU A 503 7.65 -20.29 1.69
CA LEU A 503 9.01 -19.79 1.50
C LEU A 503 9.91 -20.27 2.66
N ASP A 504 10.93 -21.05 2.34
CA ASP A 504 11.88 -21.65 3.30
C ASP A 504 13.34 -21.26 3.07
#